data_AF-A0A965CUK8-F1
#
_entry.id   AF-A0A965CUK8-F1
#
_cell.length_a   1.000
_cell.length_b   1.000
_cell.length_c   1.000
_cell.angle_alpha   90.00
_cell.angle_beta   90.00
_cell.angle_gamma   90.00
#
_symmetry.space_group_name_H-M   'P 1'
#
loop_
_entity.id
_entity.type
_entity.pdbx_description
1 polymer ?
#
loop_
_entity_poly.entity_id
_entity_poly.type
_entity_poly.pdbx_seq_one_letter_code
_entity_poly.pdbx_strand_id
1 'polypeptide(L)'
;VGEFRVHYAGFFDPGFGHAESGGSGSRAVLEVRSRDVPFIIEDGQTVGRLVYERMAALPDVLYGKGLGSNYQAQGLKLSKHFKVG
;
A
#
# COMPACT_ATOMS: atom_id res chain seq x y z
N VAL A 1 6.08 -1.78 -26.53
CA VAL A 1 6.70 -1.76 -25.19
C VAL A 1 5.57 -1.56 -24.20
N GLY A 2 5.22 -2.62 -23.46
CA GLY A 2 4.09 -2.60 -22.52
C GLY A 2 4.43 -1.78 -21.29
N GLU A 3 3.47 -1.00 -20.81
CA GLU A 3 3.67 -0.11 -19.68
C GLU A 3 3.19 -0.78 -18.38
N PHE A 4 4.08 -0.85 -17.40
CA PHE A 4 3.78 -1.29 -16.04
C PHE A 4 3.56 -0.05 -15.17
N ARG A 5 2.39 0.04 -14.51
CA ARG A 5 2.03 1.16 -13.63
C ARG A 5 1.52 0.65 -12.28
N VAL A 6 2.26 0.97 -11.20
CA VAL A 6 1.78 0.89 -9.81
C VAL A 6 1.10 2.22 -9.49
N HIS A 7 -0.14 2.40 -9.90
CA HIS A 7 -0.65 3.77 -10.03
C HIS A 7 -2.12 3.92 -9.65
N TYR A 8 -2.50 3.56 -8.42
CA TYR A 8 -3.79 4.02 -7.82
C TYR A 8 -3.77 4.28 -6.30
N ALA A 9 -2.71 3.93 -5.56
CA ALA A 9 -2.50 4.38 -4.18
C ALA A 9 -1.29 5.33 -4.14
N GLY A 10 -1.54 6.63 -4.23
CA GLY A 10 -0.47 7.62 -4.39
C GLY A 10 0.39 7.86 -3.14
N PHE A 11 -0.15 7.57 -1.95
CA PHE A 11 0.49 7.89 -0.67
C PHE A 11 0.32 6.78 0.36
N PHE A 12 1.33 6.64 1.21
CA PHE A 12 1.24 5.91 2.47
C PHE A 12 1.18 6.93 3.60
N ASP A 13 0.13 6.88 4.40
CA ASP A 13 -0.06 7.85 5.48
C ASP A 13 0.93 7.64 6.63
N PRO A 14 1.34 8.72 7.34
CA PRO A 14 2.16 8.61 8.54
C PRO A 14 1.56 7.65 9.56
N GLY A 15 2.36 6.66 9.99
CA GLY A 15 1.91 5.60 10.87
C GLY A 15 1.52 4.29 10.16
N PHE A 16 1.53 4.23 8.83
CA PHE A 16 1.28 2.98 8.11
C PHE A 16 2.31 1.89 8.49
N GLY A 17 1.83 0.80 9.10
CA GLY A 17 2.69 -0.33 9.51
C GLY A 17 3.69 -0.02 10.64
N HIS A 18 3.63 1.17 11.25
CA HIS A 18 4.58 1.58 12.29
C HIS A 18 4.23 1.00 13.68
N ALA A 19 5.25 0.70 14.50
CA ALA A 19 5.06 0.08 15.81
C ALA A 19 4.26 0.96 16.79
N GLU A 20 4.53 2.27 16.81
CA GLU A 20 3.85 3.19 17.71
C GLU A 20 2.38 3.43 17.33
N SER A 21 1.96 3.04 16.14
CA SER A 21 0.56 3.03 15.69
C SER A 21 -0.07 1.63 15.74
N GLY A 22 0.55 0.68 16.44
CA GLY A 22 0.04 -0.67 16.64
C GLY A 22 0.30 -1.63 15.47
N GLY A 23 1.19 -1.29 14.54
CA GLY A 23 1.63 -2.15 13.44
C GLY A 23 2.90 -2.95 13.77
N SER A 24 3.21 -3.98 12.98
CA SER A 24 4.47 -4.74 13.03
C SER A 24 5.14 -4.79 11.67
N GLY A 25 4.95 -3.73 10.87
CA GLY A 25 5.09 -3.74 9.43
C GLY A 25 3.73 -4.00 8.74
N SER A 26 3.56 -3.48 7.53
CA SER A 26 2.38 -3.73 6.69
C SER A 26 2.81 -4.00 5.26
N ARG A 27 2.10 -4.89 4.56
CA ARG A 27 2.35 -5.19 3.15
C ARG A 27 1.59 -4.19 2.28
N ALA A 28 2.31 -3.51 1.39
CA ALA A 28 1.69 -2.69 0.37
C ALA A 28 0.92 -3.56 -0.64
N VAL A 29 -0.32 -3.18 -0.96
CA VAL A 29 -1.10 -3.81 -2.03
C VAL A 29 -0.90 -2.99 -3.30
N LEU A 30 -0.47 -3.65 -4.38
CA LEU A 30 -0.20 -3.03 -5.66
C LEU A 30 -1.26 -3.47 -6.67
N GLU A 31 -1.88 -2.51 -7.34
CA GLU A 31 -2.69 -2.80 -8.51
C GLU A 31 -1.78 -2.87 -9.73
N VAL A 32 -1.61 -4.08 -10.27
CA VAL A 32 -0.77 -4.32 -11.43
C VAL A 32 -1.63 -4.59 -12.66
N ARG A 33 -1.33 -3.89 -13.76
CA ARG A 33 -1.97 -4.13 -15.06
C ARG A 33 -0.91 -4.22 -16.14
N SER A 34 -1.04 -5.23 -17.01
CA SER A 34 -0.30 -5.28 -18.28
C SER A 34 -1.06 -4.49 -19.35
N ARG A 35 -0.33 -3.81 -20.24
CA ARG A 35 -0.87 -3.19 -21.45
C ARG A 35 -0.11 -3.71 -22.67
N ASP A 36 -0.85 -4.04 -23.71
CA ASP A 36 -0.40 -4.34 -25.09
C ASP A 36 0.43 -5.62 -25.29
N VAL A 37 1.16 -6.11 -24.28
CA VAL A 37 1.96 -7.34 -24.36
C VAL A 37 1.90 -8.14 -23.06
N PRO A 38 1.82 -9.48 -23.12
CA PRO A 38 1.94 -10.34 -21.95
C PRO A 38 3.26 -10.07 -21.21
N PHE A 39 3.19 -10.12 -19.88
CA PHE A 39 4.33 -9.90 -19.01
C PHE A 39 4.27 -10.88 -17.84
N ILE A 40 5.43 -11.42 -17.48
CA ILE A 40 5.59 -12.37 -16.37
C ILE A 40 6.14 -11.60 -15.16
N ILE A 41 5.53 -11.83 -13.99
CA ILE A 41 6.06 -11.43 -12.70
C ILE A 41 6.53 -12.66 -11.97
N GLU A 42 7.71 -12.55 -11.38
CA GLU A 42 8.26 -13.57 -10.49
C GLU A 42 8.28 -13.07 -9.05
N ASP A 43 8.25 -14.00 -8.10
CA ASP A 43 8.45 -13.68 -6.69
C ASP A 43 9.85 -13.07 -6.47
N GLY A 44 9.94 -12.04 -5.63
CA GLY A 44 11.18 -11.29 -5.40
C GLY A 44 11.55 -10.28 -6.51
N GLN A 45 10.83 -10.22 -7.62
CA GLN A 45 11.05 -9.21 -8.65
C GLN A 45 10.79 -7.81 -8.09
N THR A 46 11.73 -6.87 -8.35
CA THR A 46 11.51 -5.47 -7.98
C THR A 46 10.43 -4.86 -8.86
N VAL A 47 9.31 -4.49 -8.26
CA VAL A 47 8.12 -3.95 -8.93
C VAL A 47 7.88 -2.46 -8.65
N GLY A 48 8.72 -1.81 -7.84
CA GLY A 48 8.55 -0.39 -7.54
C GLY A 48 9.52 0.12 -6.49
N ARG A 49 9.40 1.42 -6.18
CA ARG A 49 10.19 2.09 -5.16
C ARG A 49 9.25 2.91 -4.26
N LEU A 50 9.45 2.81 -2.95
CA LEU A 50 8.83 3.68 -1.98
C LEU A 50 9.71 4.91 -1.77
N VAL A 51 9.12 6.10 -1.86
CA VAL A 51 9.80 7.37 -1.59
C VAL A 51 9.22 7.95 -0.29
N TYR A 52 10.11 8.40 0.59
CA TYR A 52 9.73 9.05 1.85
C TYR A 52 9.86 10.56 1.70
N GLU A 53 8.81 11.26 2.11
CA GLU A 53 8.80 12.72 2.16
C GLU A 53 8.56 13.21 3.59
N ARG A 54 9.14 14.37 3.93
CA ARG A 54 9.00 14.96 5.26
C ARG A 54 7.68 15.71 5.34
N MET A 55 6.87 15.40 6.35
CA MET A 55 5.64 16.16 6.64
C MET A 55 5.96 17.59 7.07
N ALA A 56 5.08 18.52 6.72
CA ALA A 56 5.20 19.93 7.11
C ALA A 56 5.15 20.12 8.64
N ALA A 57 4.38 19.27 9.33
CA ALA A 57 4.26 19.23 10.79
C ALA A 57 4.02 17.78 11.25
N LEU A 58 4.12 17.53 12.56
CA LEU A 58 3.74 16.26 13.15
C LEU A 58 2.21 16.06 13.04
N PRO A 59 1.71 14.93 12.51
CA PRO A 59 0.27 14.69 12.41
C PRO A 59 -0.38 14.51 13.79
N ASP A 60 -1.56 15.09 13.99
CA ASP A 60 -2.36 14.92 15.22
C ASP A 60 -2.94 13.50 15.35
N VAL A 61 -3.16 12.83 14.21
CA VAL A 61 -3.70 11.47 14.12
C VAL A 61 -2.80 10.65 13.20
N LEU A 62 -2.34 9.51 13.69
CA LEU A 62 -1.56 8.55 12.92
C LEU A 62 -2.45 7.48 12.31
N TYR A 63 -2.10 7.00 11.13
CA TYR A 63 -2.76 5.87 10.49
C TYR A 63 -2.76 4.66 11.43
N GLY A 64 -3.93 4.04 11.65
CA GLY A 64 -4.11 2.94 12.60
C GLY A 64 -4.54 3.34 14.02
N LYS A 65 -4.30 4.59 14.46
CA LYS A 65 -4.75 5.09 15.76
C LYS A 65 -5.98 6.00 15.58
N GLY A 66 -7.18 5.41 15.71
CA GLY A 66 -8.45 6.14 15.65
C GLY A 66 -9.12 6.14 14.26
N LEU A 67 -10.42 5.83 14.27
CA LEU A 67 -11.39 5.74 13.16
C LEU A 67 -10.95 4.97 11.88
N GLY A 68 -11.40 3.71 11.78
CA GLY A 68 -11.73 3.07 10.50
C GLY A 68 -10.59 2.80 9.51
N SER A 69 -9.33 2.77 9.96
CA SER A 69 -8.17 2.44 9.11
C SER A 69 -8.29 1.01 8.58
N ASN A 70 -8.41 0.85 7.27
CA ASN A 70 -8.79 -0.43 6.65
C ASN A 70 -7.63 -1.43 6.47
N TYR A 71 -6.39 -0.95 6.59
CA TYR A 71 -5.17 -1.68 6.20
C TYR A 71 -4.05 -1.67 7.26
N GLN A 72 -4.34 -1.28 8.50
CA GLN A 72 -3.36 -1.36 9.58
C GLN A 72 -3.26 -2.80 10.08
N ALA A 73 -2.02 -3.30 10.26
CA ALA A 73 -1.71 -4.59 10.87
C ALA A 73 -2.34 -5.85 10.22
N GLN A 74 -2.75 -5.80 8.95
CA GLN A 74 -3.44 -6.93 8.31
C GLN A 74 -2.63 -7.56 7.16
N GLY A 75 -2.75 -8.88 7.01
CA GLY A 75 -2.29 -9.61 5.81
C GLY A 75 -3.09 -9.24 4.56
N LEU A 76 -2.73 -9.81 3.39
CA LEU A 76 -3.36 -9.55 2.08
C LEU A 76 -4.90 -9.52 2.21
N LYS A 77 -5.50 -8.34 2.03
CA LYS A 77 -6.95 -8.13 2.11
C LYS A 77 -7.45 -7.58 0.78
N LEU A 78 -8.47 -8.22 0.23
CA LEU A 78 -9.21 -7.72 -0.92
C LEU A 78 -9.74 -6.31 -0.60
N SER A 79 -9.76 -5.44 -1.61
CA SER A 79 -10.27 -4.07 -1.44
C SER A 79 -11.68 -4.09 -0.82
N LYS A 80 -12.00 -3.07 0.00
CA LYS A 80 -13.29 -2.92 0.68
C LYS A 80 -14.51 -2.88 -0.27
N HIS A 81 -14.26 -2.77 -1.57
CA HIS A 81 -15.26 -2.80 -2.63
C HIS A 81 -15.61 -4.22 -3.11
N PHE A 82 -14.87 -5.25 -2.67
CA PHE A 82 -15.18 -6.65 -2.97
C PHE A 82 -15.99 -7.26 -1.82
N LYS A 83 -17.10 -7.93 -2.16
CA LYS A 83 -17.83 -8.78 -1.22
C LYS A 83 -17.12 -10.14 -1.16
N VAL A 84 -16.87 -10.64 0.05
CA VAL A 84 -16.47 -12.03 0.27
C VAL A 84 -17.71 -12.88 -0.01
N GLY A 85 -17.58 -13.87 -0.91
CA GLY A 85 -18.64 -14.83 -1.22
C GLY A 85 -18.88 -15.80 -0.08
#